data_AF-A0A5C1QUS5-F1
#
_entry.id   AF-A0A5C1QUS5-F1
#
_cell.length_a   1.000
_cell.length_b   1.000
_cell.length_c   1.000
_cell.angle_alpha   90.00
_cell.angle_beta   90.00
_cell.angle_gamma   90.00
#
_symmetry.space_group_name_H-M   'P 1'
#
loop_
_entity.id
_entity.type
_entity.pdbx_description
1 polymer ?
#
loop_
_entity_poly.entity_id
_entity_poly.type
_entity_poly.pdbx_seq_one_letter_code
_entity_poly.pdbx_strand_id
1 'polypeptide(L)' 'MGWGTGGGIASLLFIAVFIVGGVFFVRWIMRKSEKNGLFGEEPSALEELKTRYAKGEITKEEYLEIKSVIADETNKIE' A
#
# COMPACT_ATOMS: atom_id res chain seq x y z
N MET A 1 -13.46 -49.03 -2.22
CA MET A 1 -12.35 -48.63 -1.34
C MET A 1 -12.43 -47.12 -1.15
N GLY A 2 -12.68 -46.68 0.08
CA GLY A 2 -13.04 -45.29 0.40
C GLY A 2 -11.92 -44.31 0.09
N TRP A 3 -12.11 -43.50 -0.93
CA TRP A 3 -11.40 -42.24 -1.13
C TRP A 3 -12.15 -41.15 -0.37
N GLY A 4 -12.28 -41.36 0.94
CA GLY A 4 -12.95 -40.47 1.85
C GLY A 4 -11.92 -39.59 2.54
N THR A 5 -12.19 -38.29 2.57
CA THR A 5 -11.73 -37.31 3.57
C THR A 5 -10.23 -36.94 3.66
N GLY A 6 -9.28 -37.80 3.32
CA GLY A 6 -7.85 -37.49 3.47
C GLY A 6 -7.30 -36.42 2.51
N GLY A 7 -7.71 -36.45 1.24
CA GLY A 7 -7.19 -35.54 0.21
C GLY A 7 -7.76 -34.12 0.29
N GLY A 8 -9.07 -33.98 0.56
CA GLY A 8 -9.73 -32.66 0.60
C GLY A 8 -9.30 -31.79 1.77
N ILE A 9 -9.07 -32.40 2.94
CA ILE A 9 -8.60 -31.67 4.14
C ILE A 9 -7.16 -31.20 3.92
N ALA A 10 -6.31 -32.03 3.32
CA ALA A 10 -4.94 -31.62 2.97
C ALA A 10 -4.92 -30.44 1.99
N SER A 11 -5.80 -30.42 0.98
CA SER A 11 -5.92 -29.29 0.05
C SER A 11 -6.41 -28.01 0.73
N LEU A 12 -7.36 -28.10 1.65
CA LEU A 12 -7.85 -26.95 2.42
C LEU A 12 -6.76 -26.37 3.33
N LEU A 13 -5.99 -27.23 4.00
CA LEU A 13 -4.85 -26.79 4.81
C LEU A 13 -3.79 -26.11 3.96
N PHE A 14 -3.51 -26.63 2.75
CA PHE A 14 -2.56 -26.02 1.84
C PHE A 14 -3.01 -24.62 1.39
N ILE A 15 -4.29 -24.43 1.06
CA ILE A 15 -4.86 -23.11 0.71
C ILE A 15 -4.80 -22.15 1.91
N ALA A 16 -5.13 -22.62 3.11
CA ALA A 16 -5.07 -21.80 4.31
C ALA A 16 -3.64 -21.30 4.58
N VAL A 17 -2.64 -22.17 4.45
CA VAL A 17 -1.22 -21.79 4.57
C VAL A 17 -0.81 -20.81 3.47
N PHE A 18 -1.28 -21.01 2.24
CA PHE A 18 -0.99 -20.12 1.12
C PHE A 18 -1.56 -18.70 1.33
N ILE A 19 -2.80 -18.60 1.82
CA ILE A 19 -3.43 -17.31 2.14
C ILE A 19 -2.72 -16.63 3.30
N VAL A 20 -2.45 -17.35 4.39
CA VAL A 20 -1.72 -16.79 5.55
C VAL A 20 -0.32 -16.34 5.14
N GLY A 21 0.39 -17.15 4.35
CA GLY A 21 1.69 -16.80 3.79
C GLY A 21 1.64 -15.56 2.90
N GLY A 22 0.67 -15.49 1.99
CA GLY A 22 0.47 -14.33 1.10
C GLY A 22 0.14 -13.05 1.87
N VAL A 23 -0.79 -13.10 2.83
CA VAL A 23 -1.13 -11.95 3.68
C VAL A 23 0.07 -11.51 4.52
N PHE A 24 0.79 -12.45 5.12
CA PHE A 24 1.99 -12.14 5.90
C PHE A 24 3.09 -11.53 5.01
N PHE A 25 3.26 -12.04 3.79
CA PHE A 25 4.24 -11.54 2.83
C PHE A 25 3.92 -10.11 2.37
N VAL A 26 2.66 -9.83 2.01
CA VAL A 26 2.21 -8.47 1.66
C VAL A 26 2.34 -7.52 2.85
N ARG A 27 1.90 -7.96 4.05
CA ARG A 27 2.05 -7.18 5.30
C ARG A 27 3.52 -6.91 5.63
N TRP A 28 4.42 -7.87 5.37
CA TRP A 28 5.85 -7.73 5.58
C TRP A 28 6.49 -6.77 4.58
N ILE A 29 6.09 -6.81 3.31
CA ILE A 29 6.53 -5.85 2.28
C ILE A 29 6.07 -4.43 2.63
N MET A 30 4.80 -4.24 3.02
CA MET A 30 4.29 -2.93 3.44
C MET A 30 5.05 -2.39 4.67
N ARG A 31 5.29 -3.23 5.69
CA ARG A 31 6.08 -2.82 6.86
C ARG A 31 7.55 -2.56 6.54
N LYS A 32 8.11 -3.25 5.55
CA LYS A 32 9.46 -3.01 5.05
C LYS A 32 9.53 -1.72 4.24
N SER A 33 8.46 -1.35 3.52
CA SER A 33 8.30 -0.03 2.90
C SER A 33 8.23 1.09 3.93
N GLU A 34 7.65 0.84 5.12
CA GLU A 34 7.64 1.78 6.24
C GLU A 34 9.01 1.94 6.92
N LYS A 35 9.86 0.89 6.90
CA LYS A 35 11.17 0.89 7.58
C LYS A 35 12.36 1.16 6.67
N ASN A 36 12.25 0.90 5.38
CA ASN A 36 13.24 1.24 4.37
C ASN A 36 12.68 2.40 3.55
N GLY A 37 12.94 3.63 4.02
CA GLY A 37 12.87 4.85 3.21
C GLY A 37 13.83 4.78 2.03
N LEU A 38 13.48 3.95 1.05
CA LEU A 38 14.12 3.81 -0.26
C LEU A 38 13.19 4.29 -1.39
N PHE A 39 12.06 4.88 -1.02
CA PHE A 39 11.44 5.97 -1.78
C PHE A 39 11.32 7.13 -0.80
N GLY A 40 12.34 7.98 -0.80
CA GLY A 40 12.15 9.36 -0.40
C GLY A 40 11.03 9.94 -1.25
N GLU A 41 10.23 10.80 -0.62
CA GLU A 41 9.11 11.54 -1.20
C GLU A 41 7.74 10.83 -1.20
N GLU A 42 6.98 11.14 -0.15
CA GLU A 42 5.52 11.27 -0.13
C GLU A 42 4.61 10.25 -0.84
N PRO A 43 4.45 9.04 -0.28
CA PRO A 43 3.27 8.24 -0.58
C PRO A 43 2.02 8.66 0.21
N SER A 44 2.07 9.68 1.10
CA SER A 44 0.93 10.00 1.98
C SER A 44 0.31 11.39 1.76
N ALA A 45 1.12 12.44 1.53
CA ALA A 45 0.59 13.80 1.39
C ALA A 45 -0.14 14.00 0.05
N LEU A 46 0.47 13.58 -1.07
CA LEU A 46 -0.17 13.64 -2.39
C LEU A 46 -1.40 12.72 -2.50
N GLU A 47 -1.38 11.54 -1.89
CA GLU A 47 -2.54 10.64 -1.87
C GLU A 47 -3.69 11.21 -1.04
N GLU A 48 -3.39 11.85 0.10
CA GLU A 48 -4.38 12.55 0.91
C GLU A 48 -4.95 13.78 0.17
N LEU A 49 -4.10 14.61 -0.44
CA LEU A 49 -4.50 15.75 -1.26
C LEU A 49 -5.41 15.35 -2.41
N LYS A 50 -5.04 14.30 -3.16
CA LYS A 50 -5.85 13.77 -4.26
C LYS A 50 -7.21 13.27 -3.79
N THR A 51 -7.27 12.66 -2.60
CA THR A 51 -8.52 12.21 -1.99
C THR A 51 -9.43 13.39 -1.65
N ARG A 52 -8.90 14.47 -1.10
CA ARG A 52 -9.67 15.69 -0.77
C ARG A 52 -10.12 16.45 -2.02
N TYR A 53 -9.28 16.49 -3.06
CA TYR A 53 -9.66 17.06 -4.37
C TYR A 53 -10.81 16.27 -5.02
N ALA A 54 -10.77 14.93 -4.96
CA ALA A 54 -11.85 14.08 -5.48
C ALA A 54 -13.16 14.24 -4.69
N LYS A 55 -13.07 14.57 -3.40
CA LYS A 55 -14.23 14.95 -2.57
C LYS A 55 -14.73 16.37 -2.83
N GLY A 56 -13.99 17.18 -3.60
CA GLY A 56 -14.29 18.59 -3.84
C GLY A 56 -14.04 19.48 -2.61
N GLU A 57 -13.29 19.01 -1.62
CA GLU A 57 -12.95 19.75 -0.40
C GLU A 57 -11.86 20.80 -0.63
N ILE A 58 -11.08 20.66 -1.71
CA ILE A 58 -10.06 21.62 -2.13
C ILE A 58 -10.23 21.94 -3.62
N THR A 59 -9.91 23.16 -4.02
CA THR A 59 -9.99 23.55 -5.43
C THR A 59 -8.75 23.09 -6.21
N LYS A 60 -8.82 23.18 -7.54
CA LYS A 60 -7.69 22.81 -8.41
C LYS A 60 -6.48 23.71 -8.17
N GLU A 61 -6.71 24.97 -7.85
CA GLU A 61 -5.68 25.97 -7.57
C GLU A 61 -4.91 25.60 -6.30
N GLU A 62 -5.61 25.28 -5.20
CA GLU A 62 -5.01 24.85 -3.94
C GLU A 62 -4.22 23.54 -4.11
N TYR A 63 -4.73 22.60 -4.90
CA TYR A 63 -4.02 21.36 -5.21
C TYR A 63 -2.69 21.61 -5.95
N LEU A 64 -2.67 22.55 -6.90
CA LEU A 64 -1.48 22.88 -7.67
C LEU A 64 -0.43 23.62 -6.85
N GLU A 65 -0.86 24.53 -5.98
CA GLU A 65 0.00 25.28 -5.07
C GLU A 65 0.73 24.32 -4.11
N ILE A 66 -0.01 23.47 -3.41
CA ILE A 66 0.56 22.52 -2.45
C ILE A 66 1.50 21.53 -3.13
N LYS A 67 1.12 21.02 -4.32
CA LYS A 67 1.98 20.16 -5.13
C LYS A 67 3.30 20.85 -5.50
N SER A 68 3.26 22.14 -5.82
CA SER A 68 4.46 22.89 -6.20
C SER A 68 5.38 23.17 -5.01
N VAL A 69 4.81 23.44 -3.83
CA VAL A 69 5.56 23.65 -2.58
C VAL A 69 6.30 22.39 -2.19
N ILE A 70 5.60 21.25 -2.23
CA ILE A 70 6.17 19.93 -1.96
C ILE A 70 7.34 19.64 -2.92
N ALA A 71 7.12 19.84 -4.22
CA ALA A 71 8.14 19.56 -5.24
C ALA A 71 9.37 20.47 -5.09
N ASP A 72 9.17 21.71 -4.64
CA ASP A 72 10.25 22.66 -4.34
C ASP A 72 11.01 22.29 -3.06
N GLU A 73 10.29 21.83 -2.03
CA GLU A 73 10.89 21.35 -0.78
C GLU A 73 11.77 20.12 -0.99
N THR A 74 11.38 19.17 -1.84
CA THR A 74 12.21 18.00 -2.11
C THR A 74 13.49 18.35 -2.88
N ASN A 75 13.40 19.25 -3.86
CA ASN A 75 14.56 19.71 -4.62
C ASN A 75 15.56 20.52 -3.75
N LYS A 76 15.12 21.00 -2.58
CA LYS A 76 15.96 21.72 -1.62
C LYS A 76 16.69 20.80 -0.64
N ILE A 77 16.28 19.52 -0.55
CA ILE A 77 16.87 18.50 0.33
C ILE A 77 17.97 17.71 -0.40
N GLU A 78 18.04 17.80 -1.73
CA GLU A 78 19.10 17.26 -2.60
C GLU A 78 20.28 18.24 -2.77
#